data_AF-A0A2N9H0Z7-F1
#
_entry.id   AF-A0A2N9H0Z7-F1
#
_cell.length_a   1.000
_cell.length_b   1.000
_cell.length_c   1.000
_cell.angle_alpha   90.00
_cell.angle_beta   90.00
_cell.angle_gamma   90.00
#
_symmetry.space_group_name_H-M   'P 1'
#
loop_
_entity.id
_entity.type
_entity.pdbx_description
1 polymer ?
#
loop_
_entity_poly.entity_id
_entity_poly.type
_entity_poly.pdbx_seq_one_letter_code
_entity_poly.pdbx_strand_id
1 'polypeptide(L)'
;MSILSKLRCITVDVTGTLIAYKGELGDYYCMAAKSVGLPCPDYKRMHEGFKLAYKDMARKYPCFGYGAKMPNVVWWKTCVRDSFVRAGYDYDEETFEKVFRRIYASFGSSAPYVIFPDSQPFLRWVREQGLIVGIVSNAEYRYKDVILPALNLKESDVCSGI
;
A
#
# COMPACT_ATOMS: atom_id res chain seq x y z
N MET A 1 31.69 18.48 13.70
CA MET A 1 30.64 19.26 12.99
C MET A 1 29.37 18.45 13.00
N SER A 2 28.22 19.03 13.36
CA SER A 2 26.93 18.33 13.35
C SER A 2 26.51 18.03 11.91
N ILE A 3 26.02 16.82 11.64
CA ILE A 3 25.55 16.37 10.32
C ILE A 3 24.43 17.28 9.78
N LEU A 4 23.68 17.91 10.68
CA LEU A 4 22.54 18.74 10.37
C LEU A 4 22.92 20.07 9.68
N SER A 5 24.14 20.58 9.86
CA SER A 5 24.51 21.91 9.31
C SER A 5 24.70 21.92 7.79
N LYS A 6 24.85 20.74 7.16
CA LYS A 6 24.96 20.58 5.71
C LYS A 6 23.73 19.91 5.09
N LEU A 7 22.84 19.36 5.92
CA LEU A 7 21.62 18.72 5.43
C LEU A 7 20.68 19.80 4.90
N ARG A 8 20.06 19.55 3.75
CA ARG A 8 19.13 20.48 3.10
C ARG A 8 17.77 19.83 2.82
N CYS A 9 17.75 18.50 2.69
CA CYS A 9 16.58 17.74 2.33
C CYS A 9 16.60 16.36 3.01
N ILE A 10 15.43 15.88 3.43
CA ILE A 10 15.18 14.50 3.83
C ILE A 10 14.07 13.95 2.93
N THR A 11 14.34 12.84 2.25
CA THR A 11 13.30 12.06 1.57
C THR A 11 12.93 10.84 2.40
N VAL A 12 11.64 10.57 2.55
CA VAL A 12 11.14 9.42 3.30
C VAL A 12 10.30 8.50 2.41
N ASP A 13 10.38 7.20 2.69
CA ASP A 13 9.38 6.25 2.20
C ASP A 13 8.08 6.40 3.01
N VAL A 14 7.01 5.73 2.58
CA VAL A 14 5.68 5.83 3.19
C VAL A 14 5.36 4.59 4.01
N THR A 15 5.15 3.44 3.36
CA THR A 15 4.68 2.22 4.04
C THR A 15 5.82 1.53 4.77
N GLY A 16 5.64 1.27 6.07
CA GLY A 16 6.70 0.80 6.97
C GLY A 16 7.61 1.91 7.50
N THR A 17 7.37 3.17 7.10
CA THR A 17 8.13 4.34 7.57
C THR A 17 7.22 5.39 8.24
N LEU A 18 6.23 5.92 7.52
CA LEU A 18 5.24 6.87 8.03
C LEU A 18 3.91 6.21 8.42
N ILE A 19 3.56 5.13 7.75
CA ILE A 19 2.31 4.40 7.98
C ILE A 19 2.56 2.89 8.02
N ALA A 20 1.70 2.16 8.71
CA ALA A 20 1.66 0.71 8.74
C ALA A 20 0.32 0.19 8.21
N TYR A 21 0.29 -1.09 7.83
CA TYR A 21 -0.98 -1.77 7.62
C TYR A 21 -1.68 -2.01 8.96
N LYS A 22 -3.01 -1.82 8.98
CA LYS A 22 -3.85 -2.19 10.09
C LYS A 22 -4.20 -3.67 9.99
N GLY A 23 -3.72 -4.51 10.91
CA GLY A 23 -3.95 -5.95 10.86
C GLY A 23 -3.19 -6.63 9.73
N GLU A 24 -3.63 -7.84 9.36
CA GLU A 24 -2.97 -8.63 8.32
C GLU A 24 -3.64 -8.42 6.95
N LEU A 25 -2.87 -8.54 5.87
CA LEU A 25 -3.42 -8.46 4.51
C LEU A 25 -4.52 -9.50 4.27
N GLY A 26 -4.37 -10.69 4.88
CA GLY A 26 -5.38 -11.76 4.84
C GLY A 26 -6.75 -11.30 5.33
N ASP A 27 -6.81 -10.37 6.30
CA ASP A 27 -8.07 -9.86 6.85
C ASP A 27 -8.92 -9.17 5.77
N TYR A 28 -8.30 -8.33 4.95
CA TYR A 28 -8.98 -7.57 3.90
C TYR A 28 -9.52 -8.47 2.78
N TYR A 29 -8.79 -9.54 2.45
CA TYR A 29 -9.23 -10.52 1.46
C TYR A 29 -10.42 -11.32 1.99
N CYS A 30 -10.34 -11.71 3.26
CA CYS A 30 -11.40 -12.41 3.96
C CYS A 30 -12.69 -11.60 4.08
N MET A 31 -12.55 -10.33 4.47
CA MET A 31 -13.66 -9.39 4.55
C MET A 31 -14.29 -9.14 3.18
N ALA A 32 -13.47 -9.03 2.12
CA ALA A 32 -13.98 -8.85 0.76
C ALA A 32 -14.79 -10.07 0.28
N ALA A 33 -14.30 -11.29 0.50
CA ALA A 33 -15.04 -12.52 0.18
C ALA A 33 -16.37 -12.60 0.95
N LYS A 34 -16.35 -12.35 2.27
CA LYS A 34 -17.57 -12.30 3.10
C LYS A 34 -18.58 -11.26 2.60
N SER A 35 -18.10 -10.10 2.15
CA SER A 35 -18.97 -9.01 1.68
C SER A 35 -19.78 -9.33 0.42
N VAL A 36 -19.38 -10.38 -0.32
CA VAL A 36 -20.09 -10.87 -1.51
C VAL A 36 -20.79 -12.21 -1.28
N GLY A 37 -20.93 -12.63 -0.02
CA GLY A 37 -21.63 -13.86 0.37
C GLY A 37 -20.79 -15.14 0.35
N LEU A 38 -19.48 -15.05 0.17
CA LEU A 38 -18.57 -16.19 0.22
C LEU A 38 -18.06 -16.45 1.65
N PRO A 39 -17.68 -17.69 2.00
CA PRO A 39 -17.01 -17.95 3.27
C PRO A 39 -15.67 -17.20 3.33
N CYS A 40 -15.21 -16.89 4.54
CA CYS A 40 -13.83 -16.44 4.73
C CYS A 40 -12.89 -17.52 4.19
N PRO A 41 -11.97 -17.18 3.30
CA PRO A 41 -10.75 -17.94 3.15
C PRO A 41 -10.03 -18.11 4.49
N ASP A 42 -9.19 -19.12 4.64
CA ASP A 42 -8.29 -19.20 5.79
C ASP A 42 -7.31 -18.00 5.75
N TYR A 43 -7.33 -17.16 6.79
CA TYR A 43 -6.53 -15.94 6.90
C TYR A 43 -5.03 -16.19 6.69
N LYS A 44 -4.50 -17.25 7.30
CA LYS A 44 -3.08 -17.61 7.21
C LYS A 44 -2.72 -18.09 5.81
N ARG A 45 -3.56 -18.93 5.20
CA ARG A 45 -3.36 -19.41 3.82
C ARG A 45 -3.43 -18.26 2.83
N MET A 46 -4.33 -17.29 3.03
CA MET A 46 -4.40 -16.09 2.19
C MET A 46 -3.15 -15.22 2.31
N HIS A 47 -2.67 -15.00 3.53
CA HIS A 47 -1.45 -14.23 3.75
C HIS A 47 -0.23 -14.88 3.09
N GLU A 48 -0.06 -16.19 3.25
CA GLU A 48 1.04 -16.92 2.60
C GLU A 48 0.87 -16.99 1.08
N GLY A 49 -0.35 -17.20 0.59
CA GLY A 49 -0.69 -17.15 -0.83
C GLY A 49 -0.34 -15.80 -1.46
N PHE A 50 -0.66 -14.70 -0.77
CA PHE A 50 -0.29 -13.36 -1.17
C PHE A 50 1.22 -13.15 -1.24
N LYS A 51 1.98 -13.54 -0.20
CA LYS A 51 3.44 -13.40 -0.21
C LYS A 51 4.08 -14.08 -1.42
N LEU A 52 3.62 -15.28 -1.74
CA LEU A 52 4.11 -16.05 -2.88
C LEU A 52 3.72 -15.40 -4.22
N ALA A 53 2.45 -15.03 -4.39
CA ALA A 53 1.95 -14.39 -5.60
C ALA A 53 2.63 -13.03 -5.85
N TYR A 54 2.76 -12.21 -4.81
CA TYR A 54 3.45 -10.91 -4.86
C TYR A 54 4.91 -11.08 -5.25
N LYS A 55 5.63 -12.02 -4.61
CA LYS A 55 7.04 -12.30 -4.94
C LYS A 55 7.22 -12.69 -6.40
N ASP A 56 6.33 -13.53 -6.93
CA ASP A 56 6.39 -13.95 -8.34
C ASP A 56 6.05 -12.80 -9.30
N MET A 57 5.02 -12.01 -8.99
CA MET A 57 4.64 -10.85 -9.80
C MET A 57 5.72 -9.76 -9.78
N ALA A 58 6.33 -9.48 -8.63
CA ALA A 58 7.40 -8.50 -8.49
C ALA A 58 8.66 -8.93 -9.25
N ARG A 59 8.94 -10.23 -9.33
CA ARG A 59 10.04 -10.78 -10.11
C ARG A 59 9.78 -10.74 -11.62
N LYS A 60 8.57 -11.13 -12.06
CA LYS A 60 8.21 -11.21 -13.49
C LYS A 60 7.93 -9.84 -14.09
N TYR A 61 7.28 -8.98 -13.32
CA TYR A 61 6.78 -7.67 -13.72
C TYR A 61 7.17 -6.63 -12.64
N PRO A 62 8.46 -6.27 -12.54
CA PRO A 62 8.93 -5.31 -11.54
C PRO A 62 8.28 -3.94 -11.72
N CYS A 63 8.31 -3.12 -10.65
CA CYS A 63 7.69 -1.78 -10.62
C CYS A 63 6.23 -1.81 -11.11
N PHE A 64 5.45 -2.76 -10.58
CA PHE A 64 4.05 -2.96 -10.92
C PHE A 64 3.78 -3.16 -12.43
N GLY A 65 4.77 -3.69 -13.15
CA GLY A 65 4.67 -3.98 -14.58
C GLY A 65 4.97 -2.81 -15.52
N TYR A 66 5.59 -1.74 -15.01
CA TYR A 66 6.00 -0.56 -15.81
C TYR A 66 6.76 -0.95 -17.08
N GLY A 67 7.81 -1.76 -16.96
CA GLY A 67 8.64 -2.18 -18.10
C GLY A 67 7.88 -3.02 -19.14
N ALA A 68 6.81 -3.71 -18.73
CA ALA A 68 5.97 -4.51 -19.60
C ALA A 68 4.75 -3.73 -20.15
N LYS A 69 4.63 -2.43 -19.85
CA LYS A 69 3.44 -1.60 -20.15
C LYS A 69 2.15 -2.22 -19.61
N MET A 70 2.24 -2.97 -18.51
CA MET A 70 1.09 -3.58 -17.86
C MET A 70 0.40 -2.53 -16.98
N PRO A 71 -0.92 -2.34 -17.10
CA PRO A 71 -1.64 -1.45 -16.19
C PRO A 71 -1.55 -1.93 -14.73
N ASN A 72 -1.35 -1.00 -13.78
CA ASN A 72 -1.26 -1.32 -12.35
C ASN A 72 -2.44 -2.15 -11.84
N VAL A 73 -3.66 -1.83 -12.28
CA VAL A 73 -4.86 -2.59 -11.91
C VAL A 73 -4.80 -4.04 -12.39
N VAL A 74 -4.23 -4.30 -13.56
CA VAL A 74 -4.05 -5.65 -14.10
C VAL A 74 -3.00 -6.40 -13.28
N TRP A 75 -1.89 -5.74 -12.95
CA TRP A 75 -0.84 -6.31 -12.09
C TRP A 75 -1.42 -6.78 -10.75
N TRP A 76 -2.17 -5.90 -10.08
CA TRP A 76 -2.82 -6.23 -8.81
C TRP A 76 -3.93 -7.27 -8.97
N LYS A 77 -4.75 -7.22 -10.03
CA LYS A 77 -5.77 -8.23 -10.30
C LYS A 77 -5.16 -9.62 -10.46
N THR A 78 -4.08 -9.75 -11.24
CA THR A 78 -3.34 -11.00 -11.41
C THR A 78 -2.73 -11.49 -10.09
N CYS A 79 -2.10 -10.60 -9.32
CA CYS A 79 -1.53 -10.93 -8.01
C CYS A 79 -2.60 -11.45 -7.04
N VAL A 80 -3.73 -10.73 -6.93
CA VAL A 80 -4.85 -11.09 -6.04
C VAL A 80 -5.43 -12.45 -6.44
N ARG A 81 -5.62 -12.71 -7.74
CA ARG A 81 -6.13 -14.00 -8.22
C ARG A 81 -5.21 -15.15 -7.84
N ASP A 82 -3.92 -15.01 -8.15
CA ASP A 82 -2.93 -16.04 -7.82
C ASP A 82 -2.83 -16.28 -6.30
N SER A 83 -3.06 -15.24 -5.50
CA SER A 83 -3.13 -15.37 -4.03
C SER A 83 -4.26 -16.30 -3.59
N PHE A 84 -5.47 -16.15 -4.15
CA PHE A 84 -6.61 -17.03 -3.86
C PHE A 84 -6.33 -18.47 -4.32
N VAL A 85 -5.81 -18.65 -5.54
CA VAL A 85 -5.49 -19.97 -6.10
C VAL A 85 -4.48 -20.71 -5.22
N ARG A 86 -3.40 -20.04 -4.80
CA ARG A 86 -2.39 -20.61 -3.87
C ARG A 86 -2.95 -20.91 -2.49
N ALA A 87 -3.91 -20.12 -2.04
CA ALA A 87 -4.65 -20.39 -0.82
C ALA A 87 -5.70 -21.50 -0.98
N GLY A 88 -5.85 -22.10 -2.17
CA GLY A 88 -6.77 -23.19 -2.47
C GLY A 88 -8.22 -22.75 -2.69
N TYR A 89 -8.43 -21.51 -3.09
CA TYR A 89 -9.73 -20.95 -3.44
C TYR A 89 -9.71 -20.58 -4.92
N ASP A 90 -10.60 -21.18 -5.70
CA ASP A 90 -10.80 -20.83 -7.11
C ASP A 90 -12.22 -20.32 -7.29
N TYR A 91 -12.34 -19.09 -7.75
CA TYR A 91 -13.62 -18.43 -7.99
C TYR A 91 -13.84 -18.28 -9.49
N ASP A 92 -15.09 -18.37 -9.93
CA ASP A 92 -15.46 -17.98 -11.29
C ASP A 92 -15.13 -16.49 -11.52
N GLU A 93 -15.00 -16.08 -12.79
CA GLU A 93 -14.58 -14.72 -13.15
C GLU A 93 -15.50 -13.65 -12.58
N GLU A 94 -16.81 -13.89 -12.54
CA GLU A 94 -17.79 -12.90 -12.08
C GLU A 94 -17.66 -12.68 -10.57
N THR A 95 -17.58 -13.77 -9.82
CA THR A 95 -17.37 -13.75 -8.36
C THR A 95 -16.03 -13.13 -8.01
N PHE A 96 -14.96 -13.55 -8.69
CA PHE A 96 -13.62 -13.01 -8.48
C PHE A 96 -13.57 -11.50 -8.74
N GLU A 97 -14.20 -11.02 -9.82
CA GLU A 97 -14.23 -9.60 -10.15
C GLU A 97 -14.91 -8.77 -9.05
N LYS A 98 -16.02 -9.27 -8.46
CA LYS A 98 -16.69 -8.60 -7.32
C LYS A 98 -15.78 -8.52 -6.10
N VAL A 99 -15.08 -9.61 -5.76
CA VAL A 99 -14.11 -9.66 -4.65
C VAL A 99 -12.94 -8.72 -4.91
N PHE A 100 -12.34 -8.78 -6.10
CA PHE A 100 -11.20 -7.95 -6.47
C PHE A 100 -11.53 -6.47 -6.38
N ARG A 101 -12.68 -6.03 -6.89
CA ARG A 101 -13.11 -4.62 -6.79
C ARG A 101 -13.19 -4.15 -5.34
N ARG A 102 -13.68 -4.99 -4.42
CA ARG A 102 -13.73 -4.66 -2.99
C ARG A 102 -12.33 -4.52 -2.41
N ILE A 103 -11.46 -5.49 -2.64
CA ILE A 103 -10.05 -5.45 -2.18
C ILE A 103 -9.36 -4.20 -2.72
N TYR A 104 -9.43 -3.99 -4.03
CA TYR A 104 -8.75 -2.89 -4.72
C TYR A 104 -9.28 -1.50 -4.29
N ALA A 105 -10.56 -1.40 -3.95
CA ALA A 105 -11.14 -0.19 -3.36
C ALA A 105 -10.66 0.02 -1.92
N SER A 106 -10.63 -1.02 -1.08
CA SER A 106 -10.14 -0.92 0.30
C SER A 106 -8.70 -0.42 0.36
N PHE A 107 -7.79 -1.00 -0.42
CA PHE A 107 -6.38 -0.56 -0.50
C PHE A 107 -6.20 0.79 -1.23
N GLY A 108 -7.23 1.30 -1.89
CA GLY A 108 -7.27 2.66 -2.42
C GLY A 108 -7.73 3.74 -1.44
N SER A 109 -8.02 3.37 -0.19
CA SER A 109 -8.53 4.26 0.85
C SER A 109 -7.60 4.28 2.05
N SER A 110 -7.88 5.09 3.08
CA SER A 110 -7.17 5.06 4.36
C SER A 110 -7.51 3.85 5.24
N ALA A 111 -8.56 3.09 4.92
CA ALA A 111 -9.08 2.01 5.76
C ALA A 111 -8.04 0.94 6.18
N PRO A 112 -7.07 0.53 5.33
CA PRO A 112 -6.08 -0.46 5.69
C PRO A 112 -4.81 0.13 6.32
N TYR A 113 -4.77 1.42 6.58
CA TYR A 113 -3.55 2.11 7.00
C TYR A 113 -3.74 2.78 8.36
N VAL A 114 -2.66 2.79 9.14
CA VAL A 114 -2.55 3.55 10.38
C VAL A 114 -1.24 4.32 10.36
N ILE A 115 -1.28 5.56 10.84
CA ILE A 115 -0.08 6.39 10.96
C ILE A 115 0.76 5.96 12.17
N PHE A 116 2.09 5.96 12.06
CA PHE A 116 2.91 5.77 13.26
C PHE A 116 2.82 7.00 14.18
N PRO A 117 2.79 6.83 15.51
CA PRO A 117 2.63 7.94 16.44
C PRO A 117 3.68 9.05 16.31
N ASP A 118 4.88 8.70 15.87
CA ASP A 118 6.04 9.57 15.71
C ASP A 118 6.17 10.20 14.32
N SER A 119 5.39 9.77 13.33
CA SER A 119 5.49 10.26 11.95
C SER A 119 5.24 11.76 11.84
N GLN A 120 4.12 12.24 12.39
CA GLN A 120 3.82 13.68 12.40
C GLN A 120 4.81 14.49 13.25
N PRO A 121 5.14 14.09 14.50
CA PRO A 121 6.20 14.73 15.27
C PRO A 121 7.53 14.85 14.51
N PHE A 122 7.96 13.78 13.85
CA PHE A 122 9.19 13.76 13.05
C PHE A 122 9.12 14.76 11.89
N LEU A 123 8.06 14.71 11.08
CA LEU A 123 7.90 15.62 9.93
C LEU A 123 7.86 17.08 10.36
N ARG A 124 7.20 17.40 11.48
CA ARG A 124 7.22 18.75 12.06
C ARG A 124 8.62 19.16 12.50
N TRP A 125 9.32 18.30 13.25
CA TRP A 125 10.67 18.57 13.72
C TRP A 125 11.64 18.83 12.55
N VAL A 126 11.59 18.03 11.48
CA VAL A 126 12.44 18.23 10.30
C VAL A 126 12.22 19.61 9.68
N ARG A 127 10.95 20.04 9.56
CA ARG A 127 10.60 21.36 9.03
C ARG A 127 11.07 22.49 9.94
N GLU A 128 10.97 22.33 11.26
CA GLU A 128 11.50 23.31 12.23
C GLU A 128 13.02 23.48 12.15
N GLN A 129 13.74 22.46 11.67
CA GLN A 129 15.18 22.56 11.37
C GLN A 129 15.47 23.30 10.04
N GLY A 130 14.45 23.79 9.33
CA GLY A 130 14.59 24.46 8.04
C GLY A 130 14.91 23.51 6.88
N LEU A 131 14.68 22.21 7.06
CA LEU A 131 14.93 21.19 6.04
C LEU A 131 13.71 20.99 5.15
N ILE A 132 13.97 20.72 3.87
CA ILE A 132 12.95 20.27 2.93
C ILE A 132 12.63 18.81 3.21
N VAL A 133 11.35 18.45 3.19
CA VAL A 133 10.92 17.06 3.22
C VAL A 133 10.42 16.69 1.82
N GLY A 134 10.59 15.43 1.43
CA GLY A 134 9.93 14.84 0.26
C GLY A 134 9.56 13.39 0.49
N ILE A 135 8.62 12.87 -0.30
CA ILE A 135 8.29 11.44 -0.34
C ILE A 135 8.93 10.80 -1.55
N VAL A 136 9.58 9.65 -1.34
CA VAL A 136 10.03 8.75 -2.38
C VAL A 136 9.59 7.35 -2.02
N SER A 137 8.56 6.84 -2.70
CA SER A 137 7.98 5.53 -2.41
C SER A 137 7.64 4.79 -3.69
N ASN A 138 7.93 3.49 -3.73
CA ASN A 138 7.43 2.59 -4.77
C ASN A 138 6.00 2.17 -4.44
N ALA A 139 5.08 3.13 -4.52
CA ALA A 139 3.70 2.97 -4.10
C ALA A 139 2.72 3.27 -5.25
N GLU A 140 1.46 2.98 -5.00
CA GLU A 140 0.39 3.32 -5.93
C GLU A 140 0.11 4.83 -5.93
N TYR A 141 -0.28 5.38 -7.08
CA TYR A 141 -0.53 6.81 -7.28
C TYR A 141 -1.53 7.42 -6.28
N ARG A 142 -2.46 6.61 -5.74
CA ARG A 142 -3.46 7.03 -4.74
C ARG A 142 -2.85 7.46 -3.40
N TYR A 143 -1.55 7.22 -3.17
CA TYR A 143 -0.89 7.64 -1.93
C TYR A 143 -0.92 9.15 -1.75
N LYS A 144 -0.51 9.88 -2.79
CA LYS A 144 -0.41 11.33 -2.78
C LYS A 144 -1.78 11.99 -2.58
N ASP A 145 -2.75 11.61 -3.40
CA ASP A 145 -3.99 12.38 -3.54
C ASP A 145 -5.13 11.87 -2.63
N VAL A 146 -5.04 10.64 -2.11
CA VAL A 146 -6.13 10.00 -1.36
C VAL A 146 -5.68 9.53 0.02
N ILE A 147 -4.67 8.66 0.09
CA ILE A 147 -4.36 7.92 1.32
C ILE A 147 -3.69 8.80 2.36
N LEU A 148 -2.61 9.52 2.00
CA LEU A 148 -1.88 10.37 2.94
C LEU A 148 -2.75 11.52 3.47
N PRO A 149 -3.52 12.27 2.64
CA PRO A 149 -4.42 13.29 3.15
C PRO A 149 -5.48 12.73 4.11
N ALA A 150 -6.05 11.57 3.81
CA ALA A 150 -7.04 10.92 4.66
C ALA A 150 -6.48 10.41 6.01
N LEU A 151 -5.16 10.28 6.12
CA LEU A 151 -4.44 9.96 7.36
C LEU A 151 -3.88 11.21 8.08
N ASN A 152 -4.28 12.41 7.63
CA ASN A 152 -3.75 13.69 8.12
C ASN A 152 -2.23 13.84 7.92
N LEU A 153 -1.69 13.28 6.84
CA LEU A 153 -0.36 13.59 6.32
C LEU A 153 -0.54 14.45 5.08
N LYS A 154 -0.53 15.77 5.26
CA LYS A 154 -0.85 16.72 4.18
C LYS A 154 0.40 17.07 3.39
N GLU A 155 0.24 17.56 2.17
CA GLU A 155 1.37 18.12 1.41
C GLU A 155 2.11 19.19 2.21
N SER A 156 1.42 20.00 3.01
CA SER A 156 2.09 20.97 3.89
C SER A 156 3.09 20.33 4.85
N ASP A 157 2.89 19.07 5.24
CA ASP A 157 3.77 18.34 6.15
C ASP A 157 4.96 17.70 5.42
N VAL A 158 4.88 17.55 4.10
CA VAL A 158 5.79 16.69 3.33
C VAL A 158 6.39 17.36 2.10
N CYS A 159 5.88 18.52 1.68
CA CYS A 159 6.36 19.34 0.58
C CYS A 159 6.28 20.81 1.03
N SER A 160 7.42 21.40 1.37
CA SER A 160 7.52 22.86 1.38
C SER A 160 7.33 23.33 -0.06
N GLY A 161 6.38 24.25 -0.30
CA GLY A 161 6.22 24.89 -1.60
C GLY A 161 7.58 25.37 -2.11
N ILE A 162 7.94 24.87 -3.30
CA ILE A 162 8.99 25.44 -4.13
C ILE A 162 8.33 26.56 -4.94
#